data_AF-A0A3D8QUK9-F1
#
_entry.id   AF-A0A3D8QUK9-F1
#
_cell.length_a   1.000
_cell.length_b   1.000
_cell.length_c   1.000
_cell.angle_alpha   90.00
_cell.angle_beta   90.00
_cell.angle_gamma   90.00
#
_symmetry.space_group_name_H-M   'P 1'
#
loop_
_entity.id
_entity.type
_entity.pdbx_description
1 polymer ?
#
loop_
_entity_poly.entity_id
_entity_poly.type
_entity_poly.pdbx_seq_one_letter_code
_entity_poly.pdbx_strand_id
1 'polypeptide(L)'
;MENVSNSLGFGAASADPKAAVMNQVRQEAAMTNARQLIEKVNEHCFDKCVPKPGSSLSSGETTCFTQCMEKYMAAWNVVSRQYIGRIQQENGKSGMF
;
A
#
# COMPACT_ATOMS: atom_id res chain seq x y z
N MET A 1 -10.20 57.25 8.36
CA MET A 1 -8.79 57.68 8.24
C MET A 1 -7.96 56.46 8.63
N GLU A 2 -7.97 55.44 7.78
CA GLU A 2 -7.08 55.20 6.63
C GLU A 2 -5.81 54.41 7.01
N ASN A 3 -5.58 53.36 6.20
CA ASN A 3 -4.29 52.75 5.87
C ASN A 3 -3.76 51.68 6.87
N VAL A 4 -3.26 50.50 6.50
CA VAL A 4 -2.51 50.03 5.31
C VAL A 4 -2.62 48.49 5.23
N SER A 5 -2.73 47.97 4.01
CA SER A 5 -2.27 46.65 3.51
C SER A 5 -2.20 45.45 4.45
N ASN A 6 -3.07 44.47 4.20
CA ASN A 6 -2.50 43.26 3.60
C ASN A 6 -3.45 42.72 2.54
N SER A 7 -2.99 42.84 1.30
CA SER A 7 -3.54 42.28 0.10
C SER A 7 -4.12 40.89 0.34
N LEU A 8 -5.33 40.71 -0.20
CA LEU A 8 -5.94 39.45 -0.55
C LEU A 8 -5.01 38.68 -1.51
N GLY A 9 -3.93 38.14 -0.96
CA GLY A 9 -3.07 37.15 -1.58
C GLY A 9 -3.75 35.79 -1.42
N PHE A 10 -4.90 35.62 -2.05
CA PHE A 10 -5.32 34.31 -2.53
C PHE A 10 -4.28 33.91 -3.59
N GLY A 11 -3.09 33.53 -3.12
CA GLY A 11 -2.19 32.66 -3.83
C GLY A 11 -2.88 31.31 -3.88
N ALA A 12 -3.89 31.22 -4.74
CA ALA A 12 -4.28 29.95 -5.33
C ALA A 12 -3.00 29.42 -5.95
N ALA A 13 -2.29 28.59 -5.19
CA ALA A 13 -1.39 27.62 -5.76
C ALA A 13 -2.24 26.95 -6.83
N SER A 14 -1.96 27.27 -8.09
CA SER A 14 -2.50 26.58 -9.23
C SER A 14 -1.89 25.18 -9.19
N ALA A 15 -2.37 24.36 -8.24
CA ALA A 15 -2.30 22.93 -8.35
C ALA A 15 -3.03 22.64 -9.66
N ASP A 16 -2.27 22.27 -10.68
CA ASP A 16 -2.81 21.75 -11.93
C ASP A 16 -3.91 20.75 -11.54
N PRO A 17 -5.18 20.98 -11.92
CA PRO A 17 -6.28 20.10 -11.56
C PRO A 17 -5.98 18.63 -11.92
N LYS A 18 -5.18 18.41 -12.96
CA LYS A 18 -4.68 17.08 -13.34
C LYS A 18 -3.75 16.49 -12.27
N ALA A 19 -2.83 17.27 -11.71
CA ALA A 19 -1.93 16.81 -10.65
C ALA A 19 -2.70 16.44 -9.38
N ALA A 20 -3.73 17.23 -9.02
CA ALA A 20 -4.60 16.93 -7.87
C ALA A 20 -5.34 15.60 -8.07
N VAL A 21 -5.96 15.38 -9.23
CA VAL A 21 -6.65 14.12 -9.57
C VAL A 21 -5.67 12.95 -9.60
N MET A 22 -4.50 13.10 -10.21
CA MET A 22 -3.50 12.01 -10.25
C MET A 22 -3.00 11.63 -8.86
N ASN A 23 -2.88 12.59 -7.94
CA ASN A 23 -2.50 12.30 -6.56
C ASN A 23 -3.60 11.53 -5.82
N GLN A 24 -4.87 11.91 -6.02
CA GLN A 24 -6.00 11.17 -5.48
C GLN A 24 -6.02 9.71 -5.99
N VAL A 25 -5.88 9.51 -7.30
CA VAL A 25 -5.85 8.16 -7.91
C VAL A 25 -4.70 7.31 -7.33
N ARG A 26 -3.51 7.89 -7.12
CA ARG A 26 -2.38 7.18 -6.50
C ARG A 26 -2.68 6.77 -5.07
N GLN A 27 -3.34 7.63 -4.30
CA GLN A 27 -3.68 7.34 -2.91
C GLN A 27 -4.73 6.23 -2.81
N GLU A 28 -5.75 6.26 -3.67
CA GLU A 28 -6.76 5.21 -3.77
C GLU A 28 -6.15 3.86 -4.20
N ALA A 29 -5.24 3.88 -5.16
CA ALA A 29 -4.50 2.69 -5.58
C ALA A 29 -3.65 2.11 -4.44
N ALA A 30 -2.92 2.95 -3.70
CA ALA A 30 -2.13 2.52 -2.55
C ALA A 30 -3.00 1.88 -1.47
N MET A 31 -4.15 2.49 -1.15
CA MET A 31 -5.12 1.96 -0.19
C MET A 31 -5.70 0.62 -0.64
N THR A 32 -6.02 0.48 -1.93
CA THR A 32 -6.55 -0.77 -2.49
C THR A 32 -5.51 -1.89 -2.43
N ASN A 33 -4.26 -1.59 -2.80
CA ASN A 33 -3.17 -2.56 -2.72
C ASN A 33 -2.90 -3.02 -1.28
N ALA A 34 -2.97 -2.10 -0.31
CA ALA A 34 -2.83 -2.44 1.11
C ALA A 34 -3.96 -3.36 1.60
N ARG A 35 -5.21 -3.09 1.21
CA ARG A 35 -6.36 -3.95 1.54
C ARG A 35 -6.19 -5.36 0.97
N GLN A 36 -5.82 -5.47 -0.30
CA GLN A 36 -5.58 -6.76 -0.95
C GLN A 36 -4.48 -7.56 -0.24
N LEU A 37 -3.40 -6.90 0.19
CA LEU A 37 -2.35 -7.57 0.95
C LEU A 37 -2.88 -8.13 2.28
N ILE A 38 -3.67 -7.33 3.02
CA ILE A 38 -4.29 -7.77 4.29
C ILE A 38 -5.23 -8.94 4.06
N GLU A 39 -6.08 -8.88 3.03
CA GLU A 39 -6.99 -9.96 2.66
C GLU A 39 -6.22 -11.26 2.38
N LYS A 40 -5.13 -11.18 1.60
CA LYS A 40 -4.32 -12.36 1.27
C LYS A 40 -3.56 -12.92 2.47
N VAL A 41 -3.06 -12.07 3.35
CA VAL A 41 -2.45 -12.49 4.62
C VAL A 41 -3.49 -13.21 5.48
N ASN A 42 -4.69 -12.64 5.60
CA ASN A 42 -5.78 -13.24 6.38
C ASN A 42 -6.18 -14.61 5.82
N GLU A 43 -6.44 -14.71 4.52
CA GLU A 43 -6.78 -15.97 3.86
C GLU A 43 -5.70 -17.04 4.10
N HIS A 44 -4.44 -16.70 3.85
CA HIS A 44 -3.33 -17.66 3.92
C HIS A 44 -3.04 -18.09 5.36
N CYS A 45 -2.98 -17.14 6.28
CA CYS A 45 -2.67 -17.44 7.68
C CYS A 45 -3.83 -18.11 8.40
N PHE A 46 -5.08 -17.79 8.05
CA PHE A 46 -6.24 -18.50 8.60
C PHE A 46 -6.24 -19.97 8.18
N ASP A 47 -6.10 -20.25 6.88
CA ASP A 47 -6.02 -21.62 6.34
C ASP A 47 -4.91 -22.46 6.99
N LYS A 48 -3.77 -21.84 7.27
CA LYS A 48 -2.60 -22.54 7.83
C LYS A 48 -2.63 -22.69 9.34
N CYS A 49 -3.20 -21.72 10.06
CA CYS A 49 -3.08 -21.64 11.51
C CYS A 49 -4.35 -21.95 12.28
N VAL A 50 -5.54 -22.01 11.65
CA VAL A 50 -6.83 -22.20 12.34
C VAL A 50 -7.49 -23.51 11.90
N PRO A 51 -7.06 -24.67 12.43
CA PRO A 51 -7.59 -25.97 12.02
C PRO A 51 -9.02 -26.23 12.50
N LYS A 52 -9.46 -25.53 13.56
CA LYS A 52 -10.81 -25.63 14.12
C LYS A 52 -11.37 -24.24 14.40
N PRO A 53 -12.05 -23.63 13.43
CA PRO A 53 -12.64 -22.31 13.60
C PRO A 53 -13.58 -22.25 14.81
N GLY A 54 -13.45 -21.20 15.61
CA GLY A 54 -14.28 -20.93 16.77
C GLY A 54 -14.51 -19.42 16.94
N SER A 55 -15.19 -19.03 18.02
CA SER A 55 -15.44 -17.62 18.35
C SER A 55 -14.19 -16.84 18.76
N SER A 56 -13.08 -17.54 19.02
CA SER A 56 -11.80 -16.95 19.44
C SER A 56 -10.65 -17.85 19.00
N LEU A 57 -9.49 -17.24 18.75
CA LEU A 57 -8.25 -17.98 18.56
C LEU A 57 -7.73 -18.50 19.90
N SER A 58 -7.31 -19.76 19.94
CA SER A 58 -6.49 -20.29 21.04
C SER A 58 -5.12 -19.59 21.09
N SER A 59 -4.39 -19.77 22.19
CA SER A 59 -3.03 -19.23 22.33
C SER A 59 -2.07 -19.75 21.25
N GLY A 60 -2.21 -21.03 20.89
CA GLY A 60 -1.43 -21.67 19.82
C GLY A 60 -1.76 -21.09 18.44
N GLU A 61 -3.05 -20.94 18.12
CA GLU A 61 -3.49 -20.35 16.85
C GLU A 61 -3.06 -18.89 16.75
N THR A 62 -3.16 -18.12 17.84
CA THR A 62 -2.68 -16.72 17.90
C THR A 62 -1.19 -16.64 17.62
N THR A 63 -0.39 -17.50 18.26
CA THR A 63 1.06 -17.55 18.07
C THR A 63 1.42 -17.93 16.63
N CYS A 64 0.74 -18.95 16.08
CA CYS A 64 0.93 -19.35 14.68
C CYS A 64 0.58 -18.20 13.73
N PHE A 65 -0.56 -17.54 13.95
CA PHE A 65 -1.04 -16.46 13.09
C PHE A 65 -0.07 -15.29 13.06
N THR A 66 0.43 -14.85 14.22
CA THR A 66 1.47 -13.80 14.32
C THR A 66 2.73 -14.19 13.53
N GLN A 67 3.24 -15.39 13.74
CA GLN A 67 4.44 -15.86 13.01
C GLN A 67 4.18 -16.00 11.51
N CYS A 68 2.98 -16.44 11.12
CA CYS A 68 2.59 -16.53 9.72
C CYS A 68 2.59 -15.16 9.06
N MET A 69 1.98 -14.15 9.69
CA MET A 69 1.96 -12.77 9.18
C MET A 69 3.37 -12.22 8.99
N GLU A 70 4.24 -12.36 10.00
CA GLU A 70 5.63 -11.90 9.94
C GLU A 70 6.39 -12.54 8.77
N LYS A 71 6.28 -13.86 8.63
CA LYS A 71 6.92 -14.61 7.54
C LYS A 71 6.36 -14.22 6.18
N TYR A 72 5.04 -14.08 6.06
CA TYR A 72 4.38 -13.69 4.82
C TYR A 72 4.85 -12.30 4.37
N MET A 73 4.86 -11.32 5.28
CA MET A 73 5.31 -9.97 4.98
C MET A 73 6.80 -9.92 4.62
N ALA A 74 7.63 -10.70 5.30
CA ALA A 74 9.05 -10.83 4.95
C ALA A 74 9.23 -11.41 3.53
N ALA A 75 8.49 -12.47 3.20
CA ALA A 75 8.52 -13.08 1.87
C ALA A 75 8.00 -12.12 0.79
N TRP A 76 6.87 -11.46 1.03
CA TRP A 76 6.28 -10.47 0.13
C TRP A 76 7.26 -9.35 -0.17
N ASN A 77 7.95 -8.81 0.84
CA ASN A 77 8.95 -7.77 0.67
C ASN A 77 10.12 -8.19 -0.23
N VAL A 78 10.62 -9.41 -0.07
CA VAL A 78 11.69 -9.96 -0.91
C VAL A 78 11.22 -10.13 -2.35
N VAL A 79 10.07 -10.78 -2.54
CA VAL A 79 9.51 -11.03 -3.88
C VAL A 79 9.16 -9.73 -4.59
N SER A 80 8.53 -8.78 -3.89
CA SER A 80 8.14 -7.48 -4.43
C SER A 80 9.35 -6.70 -4.96
N ARG A 81 10.44 -6.62 -4.19
CA ARG A 81 11.68 -5.96 -4.64
C ARG A 81 12.28 -6.63 -5.88
N GLN A 82 12.35 -7.95 -5.89
CA GLN A 82 12.89 -8.69 -7.04
C GLN A 82 12.02 -8.49 -8.28
N TYR A 83 10.70 -8.57 -8.13
CA TYR A 83 9.74 -8.40 -9.21
C TYR A 83 9.81 -6.99 -9.82
N ILE A 84 9.78 -5.94 -9.00
CA ILE A 84 9.91 -4.55 -9.46
C ILE A 84 11.27 -4.34 -10.15
N GLY A 85 12.35 -4.86 -9.57
CA GLY A 85 13.68 -4.79 -10.19
C GLY A 85 13.72 -5.41 -11.58
N ARG A 86 13.04 -6.55 -11.78
CA ARG A 86 12.90 -7.18 -13.11
C ARG A 86 12.10 -6.32 -14.08
N ILE A 87 10.94 -5.80 -13.67
CA ILE A 87 10.10 -4.95 -14.54
C ILE A 87 10.87 -3.73 -15.02
N GLN A 88 11.61 -3.07 -14.14
CA GLN A 88 12.38 -1.88 -14.52
C GLN A 88 13.48 -2.20 -15.55
N GLN A 89 14.11 -3.37 -15.45
CA GLN A 89 15.10 -3.83 -16.43
C GLN A 89 14.48 -4.12 -17.80
N GLU A 90 13.32 -4.79 -17.84
CA GLU A 90 12.63 -5.09 -19.11
C GLU A 90 12.06 -3.82 -19.78
N ASN A 91 11.54 -2.87 -18.98
CA ASN A 91 11.06 -1.58 -19.48
C ASN A 91 12.21 -0.73 -20.05
N GLY A 92 13.39 -0.76 -19.42
CA GLY A 92 14.58 -0.09 -19.93
C GLY A 92 15.10 -0.68 -21.25
N LYS A 93 14.97 -2.00 -21.44
CA LYS A 93 15.33 -2.67 -22.71
C LYS A 93 14.32 -2.41 -23.83
N SER A 94 13.04 -2.29 -23.51
CA SER A 94 11.98 -2.03 -24.49
C SER A 94 12.03 -0.60 -25.07
N GLY A 95 12.73 0.33 -24.42
CA GLY A 95 12.97 1.69 -24.94
C GLY A 95 14.25 1.85 -25.79
N MET A 96 14.98 0.75 -26.06
CA MET A 96 16.23 0.74 -26.84
C MET A 96 16.08 0.03 -28.19
N PHE A 97 14.86 0.02 -28.75
CA PHE A 97 14.56 -0.35 -30.13
C PHE A 97 13.62 0.68 -30.75
#